data_AF-A0A3L9YB35-F1
#
_entry.id   AF-A0A3L9YB35-F1
#
_cell.length_a   1.000
_cell.length_b   1.000
_cell.length_c   1.000
_cell.angle_alpha   90.00
_cell.angle_beta   90.00
_cell.angle_gamma   90.00
#
_symmetry.space_group_name_H-M   'P 1'
#
loop_
_entity.id
_entity.type
_entity.pdbx_description
1 polymer ?
#
loop_
_entity_poly.entity_id
_entity_poly.type
_entity_poly.pdbx_seq_one_letter_code
_entity_poly.pdbx_strand_id
1 'polypeptide(L)' 'YNGNPLPSSDYWFVVEYTEQEVQKEFKGHFTLKR' A
#
# COMPACT_ATOMS: atom_id res chain seq x y z
N TYR A 1 2.87 8.82 -21.60
CA TYR A 1 3.51 7.64 -20.99
C TYR A 1 3.00 6.41 -21.75
N ASN A 2 3.91 5.62 -22.31
CA ASN A 2 3.68 4.47 -23.21
C ASN A 2 2.63 3.46 -22.70
N GLY A 3 1.34 3.63 -23.03
CA GLY A 3 0.34 2.55 -23.13
C GLY A 3 0.05 1.68 -21.89
N ASN A 4 0.81 1.81 -20.80
CA ASN A 4 0.49 1.20 -19.53
C ASN A 4 -0.59 2.06 -18.91
N PRO A 5 -1.83 1.55 -18.76
CA PRO A 5 -2.77 2.23 -17.89
C PRO A 5 -2.05 2.33 -16.54
N LEU A 6 -1.91 3.56 -16.03
CA LEU A 6 -1.56 3.77 -14.63
C LEU A 6 -2.38 2.75 -13.82
N PRO A 7 -1.76 1.95 -12.91
CA PRO A 7 -2.50 0.96 -12.14
C PRO A 7 -3.72 1.68 -11.59
N SER A 8 -4.89 1.23 -12.03
CA SER A 8 -6.13 1.98 -11.92
C SER A 8 -6.49 2.03 -10.43
N SER A 9 -5.95 3.04 -9.76
CA SER A 9 -6.18 3.43 -8.38
C SER A 9 -5.76 2.48 -7.25
N ASP A 10 -5.38 1.22 -7.45
CA ASP A 10 -5.01 0.32 -6.34
C ASP A 10 -3.59 0.59 -5.81
N TYR A 11 -3.52 1.33 -4.70
CA TYR A 11 -2.29 1.58 -3.96
C TYR A 11 -2.15 0.58 -2.84
N TRP A 12 -1.00 -0.08 -2.78
CA TRP A 12 -0.63 -0.98 -1.69
C TRP A 12 0.34 -0.26 -0.77
N PHE A 13 0.13 -0.37 0.53
CA PHE A 13 1.07 0.11 1.53
C PHE A 13 1.39 -0.99 2.53
N VAL A 14 2.67 -1.02 2.92
CA VAL A 14 3.17 -1.88 3.97
C VAL A 14 3.78 -0.97 5.01
N VAL A 15 3.30 -1.09 6.25
CA VAL A 15 3.83 -0.39 7.41
C VAL A 15 4.39 -1.44 8.34
N GLU A 16 5.70 -1.39 8.52
CA GLU A 16 6.40 -2.17 9.52
C GLU A 16 6.60 -1.27 10.74
N TYR A 17 6.09 -1.69 11.89
CA TYR A 17 6.31 -0.99 13.14
C TYR A 17 6.62 -1.96 14.27
N THR A 18 7.48 -1.51 15.18
CA THR A 18 7.87 -2.30 16.35
C THR A 18 7.16 -1.71 17.55
N GLU A 19 6.27 -2.47 18.19
CA GLU A 19 5.51 -2.06 19.35
C GLU A 19 5.85 -3.00 20.51
N GLN A 20 6.44 -2.46 21.58
CA GLN A 20 6.84 -3.24 22.78
C GLN A 20 7.70 -4.47 22.44
N GLU A 21 8.77 -4.27 21.67
CA GLU A 21 9.70 -5.34 21.22
C GLU A 21 9.07 -6.38 20.28
N VAL A 22 7.80 -6.22 19.91
CA VAL A 22 7.12 -7.07 18.93
C VAL A 22 7.09 -6.36 17.58
N GLN A 23 7.73 -6.95 16.57
CA GLN A 23 7.62 -6.49 15.19
C GLN A 23 6.24 -6.85 14.63
N LYS A 24 5.51 -5.84 14.17
CA LYS A 24 4.22 -5.98 13.52
C LYS A 24 4.31 -5.42 12.11
N GLU A 25 3.82 -6.21 11.16
CA GLU A 25 3.67 -5.81 9.76
C GLU A 25 2.19 -5.61 9.46
N PHE A 26 1.85 -4.44 8.95
CA PHE A 26 0.52 -4.12 8.46
C PHE A 26 0.58 -3.90 6.96
N LYS A 27 -0.18 -4.70 6.23
CA LYS A 27 -0.37 -4.57 4.79
C LYS A 27 -1.81 -4.20 4.50
N GLY A 28 -2.00 -3.15 3.71
CA GLY A 28 -3.30 -2.66 3.31
C GLY A 28 -3.27 -2.19 1.86
N HIS A 29 -4.44 -2.15 1.24
CA HIS A 29 -4.61 -1.50 -0.05
C HIS A 29 -5.74 -0.48 0.03
N PHE A 30 -5.59 0.61 -0.71
CA PHE A 30 -6.64 1.60 -0.87
C PHE A 30 -6.76 1.98 -2.33
N THR A 31 -7.99 2.17 -2.78
CA THR A 31 -8.28 2.58 -4.14
C THR A 31 -8.68 4.05 -4.15
N LEU A 32 -7.89 4.92 -4.78
CA LEU A 32 -8.26 6.33 -4.95
C LEU A 32 -9.36 6.45 -6.03
N LYS A 33 -10.64 6.50 -5.65
CA LYS A 33 -11.72 6.82 -6.61
C LYS A 33 -11.65 8.32 -6.95
N ARG A 34 -11.46 8.63 -8.24
CA ARG A 34 -11.59 9.98 -8.80
C ARG A 34 -13.05 10.40 -8.88
#